data_AF-A0A970Y7X4-F1
#
_entry.id   AF-A0A970Y7X4-F1
#
_cell.length_a   1.000
_cell.length_b   1.000
_cell.length_c   1.000
_cell.angle_alpha   90.00
_cell.angle_beta   90.00
_cell.angle_gamma   90.00
#
_symmetry.space_group_name_H-M   'P 1'
#
loop_
_entity.id
_entity.type
_entity.pdbx_description
1 polymer ?
#
loop_
_entity_poly.entity_id
_entity_poly.type
_entity_poly.pdbx_seq_one_letter_code
_entity_poly.pdbx_strand_id
1 'polypeptide(L)'
;MGIRFKKYRSGRALGAALESYFQSISRVVPVMEETRSTDAATGKAVVRLEPVYNSRGEQITRLDYPVPPSVPGICRALNILRPQWQAYCDGSLHPETAKAAQWAMLMIEDYLVTELLSRSKGADGLKVVLQEVLAGREHRESEQGGPASPAAVDMGEKLRLLRELFAGSGG
;
A
#
# COMPACT_ATOMS: atom_id res chain seq x y z
N MET A 1 27.51 -0.20 -24.27
CA MET A 1 26.98 -1.34 -23.51
C MET A 1 25.46 -1.18 -23.46
N GLY A 2 24.69 -2.05 -24.10
CA GLY A 2 23.23 -1.89 -24.21
C GLY A 2 22.52 -2.17 -22.87
N ILE A 3 21.51 -1.39 -22.54
CA ILE A 3 20.65 -1.64 -21.37
C ILE A 3 19.83 -2.91 -21.65
N ARG A 4 19.99 -3.94 -20.82
CA ARG A 4 19.20 -5.18 -20.91
C ARG A 4 18.13 -5.20 -19.83
N PHE A 5 16.88 -5.03 -20.24
CA PHE A 5 15.73 -5.13 -19.34
C PHE A 5 15.45 -6.58 -18.95
N LYS A 6 15.06 -6.80 -17.69
CA LYS A 6 14.63 -8.12 -17.21
C LYS A 6 13.27 -8.49 -17.83
N LYS A 7 13.02 -9.79 -17.95
CA LYS A 7 11.72 -10.34 -18.34
C LYS A 7 11.35 -11.46 -17.37
N TYR A 8 10.23 -11.31 -16.71
CA TYR A 8 9.62 -12.34 -15.88
C TYR A 8 8.65 -13.16 -16.73
N ARG A 9 8.76 -14.49 -16.63
CA ARG A 9 7.96 -15.46 -17.41
C ARG A 9 7.03 -16.31 -16.52
N SER A 10 7.01 -16.02 -15.23
CA SER A 10 6.16 -16.71 -14.27
C SER A 10 5.78 -15.78 -13.12
N GLY A 11 4.58 -15.98 -12.58
CA GLY A 11 4.11 -15.24 -11.41
C GLY A 11 4.97 -15.47 -10.18
N ARG A 12 5.57 -16.66 -10.03
CA ARG A 12 6.51 -16.94 -8.93
C ARG A 12 7.75 -16.05 -9.01
N ALA A 13 8.37 -15.94 -10.19
CA ALA A 13 9.56 -15.12 -10.36
C ALA A 13 9.26 -13.62 -10.22
N LEU A 14 8.12 -13.16 -10.77
CA LEU A 14 7.69 -11.77 -10.60
C LEU A 14 7.35 -11.48 -9.13
N GLY A 15 6.60 -12.37 -8.47
CA GLY A 15 6.19 -12.24 -7.08
C GLY A 15 7.39 -12.12 -6.13
N ALA A 16 8.40 -12.98 -6.27
CA ALA A 16 9.61 -12.90 -5.46
C ALA A 16 10.38 -11.58 -5.68
N ALA A 17 10.43 -11.07 -6.91
CA ALA A 17 11.08 -9.80 -7.20
C ALA A 17 10.31 -8.60 -6.63
N LEU A 18 8.97 -8.64 -6.69
CA LEU A 18 8.10 -7.64 -6.08
C LEU A 18 8.21 -7.64 -4.56
N GLU A 19 8.21 -8.83 -3.95
CA GLU A 19 8.41 -9.00 -2.50
C GLU A 19 9.75 -8.43 -2.06
N SER A 20 10.84 -8.76 -2.76
CA SER A 20 12.15 -8.18 -2.50
C SER A 20 12.14 -6.65 -2.61
N TYR A 21 11.42 -6.09 -3.58
CA TYR A 21 11.24 -4.64 -3.68
C TYR A 21 10.51 -4.07 -2.47
N PHE A 22 9.33 -4.58 -2.08
CA PHE A 22 8.59 -4.07 -0.93
C PHE A 22 9.38 -4.21 0.38
N GLN A 23 10.10 -5.31 0.58
CA GLN A 23 10.99 -5.49 1.73
C GLN A 23 12.13 -4.47 1.73
N SER A 24 12.67 -4.11 0.56
CA SER A 24 13.77 -3.13 0.46
C SER A 24 13.37 -1.70 0.83
N ILE A 25 12.06 -1.38 0.82
CA ILE A 25 11.52 -0.05 1.11
C ILE A 25 10.68 0.01 2.37
N SER A 26 10.58 -1.08 3.13
CA SER A 26 9.76 -1.18 4.33
C SER A 26 10.56 -1.66 5.53
N ARG A 27 9.97 -1.49 6.71
CA ARG A 27 10.46 -2.02 7.98
C ARG A 27 9.29 -2.29 8.91
N VAL A 28 9.47 -3.21 9.85
CA VAL A 28 8.51 -3.41 10.94
C VAL A 28 8.94 -2.54 12.11
N VAL A 29 8.03 -1.70 12.60
CA VAL A 29 8.29 -0.79 13.73
C VAL A 29 7.32 -1.05 14.88
N PRO A 30 7.75 -0.92 16.14
CA PRO A 30 6.86 -1.03 17.28
C PRO A 30 5.85 0.12 17.29
N VAL A 31 4.60 -0.19 17.66
CA VAL A 31 3.61 0.83 17.97
C VAL A 31 3.87 1.32 19.39
N MET A 32 3.98 2.64 19.54
CA MET A 32 4.25 3.32 20.80
C MET A 32 3.10 4.28 21.11
N GLU A 33 2.74 4.42 22.37
CA GLU A 33 1.75 5.37 22.88
C GLU A 33 2.43 6.40 23.80
N GLU A 34 2.00 7.66 23.70
CA GLU A 34 2.45 8.69 24.63
C GLU A 34 1.71 8.56 25.96
N THR A 35 2.44 8.17 27.01
CA THR A 35 1.95 8.21 28.38
C THR A 35 2.38 9.51 29.04
N ARG A 36 1.44 10.17 29.72
CA ARG A 36 1.72 11.36 30.53
C ARG A 36 1.62 11.01 32.00
N SER A 37 2.69 11.29 32.72
CA SER A 37 2.78 11.11 34.17
C SER A 37 3.30 12.38 34.82
N THR A 38 3.14 12.51 36.13
CA THR A 38 3.76 13.60 36.90
C THR A 38 4.92 13.03 37.69
N ASP A 39 6.08 13.66 37.59
CA ASP A 39 7.24 13.32 38.39
C ASP A 39 6.95 13.62 39.87
N ALA A 40 7.04 12.60 40.73
CA ALA A 40 6.66 12.74 42.13
C ALA A 40 7.62 13.63 42.95
N ALA A 41 8.87 13.82 42.50
CA ALA A 41 9.87 14.62 43.21
C ALA A 41 9.84 16.09 42.80
N THR A 42 9.50 16.38 41.55
CA THR A 42 9.56 17.72 40.96
C THR A 42 8.19 18.30 40.62
N GLY A 43 7.14 17.48 40.62
CA GLY A 43 5.77 17.86 40.25
C GLY A 43 5.60 18.19 38.75
N LYS A 44 6.62 17.93 37.92
CA LYS A 44 6.61 18.26 36.49
C LYS A 44 5.96 17.17 35.66
N ALA A 45 5.28 17.56 34.59
CA ALA A 45 4.76 16.62 33.60
C ALA A 45 5.92 15.92 32.87
N VAL A 46 5.85 14.60 32.81
CA VAL A 46 6.77 13.72 32.10
C VAL A 46 5.98 12.97 31.03
N VAL A 47 6.41 13.13 29.78
CA VAL A 47 5.89 12.36 28.64
C VAL A 47 6.85 11.23 28.35
N ARG A 48 6.34 10.01 28.24
CA ARG A 48 7.11 8.83 27.80
C ARG A 48 6.42 8.18 26.61
N LEU A 49 7.21 7.52 25.78
CA LEU A 49 6.71 6.63 24.74
C LEU A 49 6.80 5.20 25.29
N GLU A 50 5.64 4.56 25.46
CA GLU A 50 5.55 3.20 25.96
C GLU A 50 5.08 2.24 24.86
N PRO A 51 5.61 1.01 24.82
CA PRO A 51 5.19 0.02 23.82
C PRO A 51 3.75 -0.41 24.07
N VAL A 52 2.97 -0.53 22.99
CA VAL A 52 1.57 -0.98 23.04
C VAL A 52 1.53 -2.50 22.90
N TYR A 53 0.72 -3.16 23.73
CA TYR A 53 0.52 -4.61 23.69
C TYR A 53 -0.92 -4.97 23.34
N ASN A 54 -1.11 -6.08 22.64
CA ASN A 54 -2.44 -6.63 22.36
C ASN A 54 -3.01 -7.38 23.59
N SER A 55 -4.23 -7.89 23.48
CA SER A 55 -4.90 -8.65 24.54
C SER A 55 -4.21 -9.96 24.94
N ARG A 56 -3.23 -10.43 24.15
CA ARG A 56 -2.39 -11.59 24.46
C ARG A 56 -1.06 -11.20 25.11
N GLY A 57 -0.80 -9.91 25.33
CA GLY A 57 0.47 -9.41 25.86
C GLY A 57 1.61 -9.37 24.85
N GLU A 58 1.33 -9.46 23.54
CA GLU A 58 2.36 -9.32 22.50
C GLU A 58 2.47 -7.86 22.05
N GLN A 59 3.69 -7.38 21.85
CA GLN A 59 3.92 -6.02 21.40
C GLN A 59 3.34 -5.82 20.00
N ILE A 60 2.50 -4.81 19.84
CA ILE A 60 1.92 -4.45 18.55
C ILE A 60 3.02 -3.82 17.69
N THR A 61 3.16 -4.33 16.47
CA THR A 61 4.04 -3.75 15.45
C THR A 61 3.22 -3.35 14.23
N ARG A 62 3.72 -2.39 13.47
CA ARG A 62 3.17 -2.02 12.16
C ARG A 62 4.24 -2.08 11.08
N LEU A 63 3.80 -2.37 9.86
CA LEU A 63 4.63 -2.20 8.68
C LEU A 63 4.71 -0.71 8.34
N ASP A 64 5.92 -0.19 8.26
CA ASP A 64 6.22 1.20 7.93
C ASP A 64 6.95 1.24 6.59
N TYR A 65 6.59 2.20 5.73
CA TYR A 65 7.22 2.43 4.44
C TYR A 65 7.94 3.79 4.46
N PRO A 66 9.22 3.86 4.89
CA PRO A 66 10.00 5.09 4.85
C PRO A 66 10.13 5.69 3.45
N VAL A 67 10.05 4.83 2.42
CA VAL A 67 10.01 5.22 1.01
C VAL A 67 8.65 4.80 0.44
N PRO A 68 7.85 5.73 -0.10
CA PRO A 68 6.54 5.42 -0.64
C PRO A 68 6.61 4.35 -1.75
N PRO A 69 5.87 3.23 -1.64
CA PRO A 69 5.77 2.27 -2.73
C PRO A 69 5.08 2.90 -3.94
N SER A 70 5.63 2.68 -5.14
CA SER A 70 5.07 3.23 -6.38
C SER A 70 5.40 2.36 -7.59
N VAL A 71 4.59 2.46 -8.65
CA VAL A 71 4.86 1.77 -9.94
C VAL A 71 6.22 2.18 -10.55
N PRO A 72 6.62 3.47 -10.58
CA PRO A 72 7.97 3.83 -11.00
C PRO A 72 9.07 3.19 -10.14
N GLY A 73 8.85 3.07 -8.82
CA GLY A 73 9.75 2.36 -7.91
C GLY A 73 9.90 0.88 -8.27
N ILE A 74 8.79 0.18 -8.51
CA ILE A 74 8.76 -1.20 -9.00
C ILE A 74 9.55 -1.31 -10.31
N CYS A 75 9.24 -0.46 -11.30
CA CYS A 75 9.89 -0.53 -12.61
C CYS A 75 11.41 -0.38 -12.50
N ARG A 76 11.87 0.56 -11.66
CA ARG A 76 13.29 0.78 -11.39
C ARG A 76 13.93 -0.43 -10.70
N ALA A 77 13.32 -0.93 -9.62
CA ALA A 77 13.86 -2.05 -8.84
C ALA A 77 13.94 -3.34 -9.67
N LEU A 78 12.93 -3.60 -10.49
CA LEU A 78 12.87 -4.80 -11.33
C LEU A 78 13.68 -4.64 -12.63
N ASN A 79 14.19 -3.44 -12.92
CA ASN A 79 14.83 -3.08 -14.18
C ASN A 79 13.95 -3.43 -15.41
N ILE A 80 12.73 -2.91 -15.41
CA ILE A 80 11.74 -3.04 -16.48
C ILE A 80 11.17 -1.67 -16.86
N LEU A 81 10.63 -1.57 -18.07
CA LEU A 81 9.94 -0.37 -18.53
C LEU A 81 8.46 -0.38 -18.11
N ARG A 82 7.85 0.81 -18.06
CA ARG A 82 6.43 0.97 -17.71
C ARG A 82 5.47 0.17 -18.62
N PRO A 83 5.67 0.08 -19.95
CA PRO A 83 4.82 -0.78 -20.79
C PRO A 83 4.91 -2.26 -20.43
N GLN A 84 6.09 -2.74 -20.01
CA GLN A 84 6.26 -4.13 -19.56
C GLN A 84 5.52 -4.40 -18.26
N TRP A 85 5.49 -3.42 -17.34
CA TRP A 85 4.66 -3.49 -16.14
C TRP A 85 3.17 -3.58 -16.49
N GLN A 86 2.68 -2.73 -17.40
CA GLN A 86 1.28 -2.77 -17.85
C GLN A 86 0.93 -4.13 -18.46
N ALA A 87 1.83 -4.71 -19.26
CA ALA A 87 1.64 -6.05 -19.80
C ALA A 87 1.53 -7.12 -18.69
N TYR A 88 2.31 -7.01 -17.61
CA TYR A 88 2.19 -7.94 -16.47
C TYR A 88 0.89 -7.78 -15.69
N CYS A 89 0.31 -6.58 -15.67
CA CYS A 89 -0.98 -6.29 -15.05
C CYS A 89 -2.18 -6.80 -15.87
N ASP A 90 -1.99 -7.07 -17.17
CA ASP A 90 -3.02 -7.53 -18.08
C ASP A 90 -3.10 -9.06 -18.08
N GLY A 91 -4.17 -9.59 -17.47
CA GLY A 91 -4.42 -11.02 -17.39
C GLY A 91 -4.70 -11.69 -18.74
N SER A 92 -5.05 -10.91 -19.76
CA SER A 92 -5.26 -11.40 -21.13
C SER A 92 -3.93 -11.63 -21.85
N LEU A 93 -2.93 -10.79 -21.56
CA LEU A 93 -1.59 -10.87 -22.17
C LEU A 93 -0.65 -11.79 -21.38
N HIS A 94 -0.67 -11.68 -20.05
CA HIS A 94 0.20 -12.45 -19.15
C HIS A 94 -0.57 -12.98 -17.93
N PRO A 95 -1.46 -13.97 -18.11
CA PRO A 95 -2.23 -14.57 -17.02
C PRO A 95 -1.33 -15.13 -15.91
N GLU A 96 -0.13 -15.61 -16.27
CA GLU A 96 0.84 -16.15 -15.33
C GLU A 96 1.41 -15.10 -14.37
N THR A 97 1.44 -13.82 -14.74
CA THR A 97 1.97 -12.74 -13.90
C THR A 97 0.89 -11.88 -13.26
N ALA A 98 -0.33 -11.88 -13.79
CA ALA A 98 -1.41 -10.97 -13.39
C ALA A 98 -1.69 -10.99 -11.88
N LYS A 99 -1.74 -12.18 -11.26
CA LYS A 99 -1.96 -12.30 -9.81
C LYS A 99 -0.86 -11.63 -8.98
N ALA A 100 0.41 -11.78 -9.38
CA ALA A 100 1.54 -11.15 -8.69
C ALA A 100 1.53 -9.63 -8.88
N ALA A 101 1.20 -9.16 -10.08
CA ALA A 101 1.06 -7.73 -10.36
C ALA A 101 -0.11 -7.10 -9.59
N GLN A 102 -1.25 -7.80 -9.49
CA GLN A 102 -2.40 -7.38 -8.69
C GLN A 102 -2.04 -7.26 -7.20
N TRP A 103 -1.33 -8.23 -6.65
CA TRP A 103 -0.86 -8.17 -5.27
C TRP A 103 -0.01 -6.91 -5.01
N ALA A 104 0.93 -6.58 -5.89
CA ALA A 104 1.74 -5.37 -5.73
C ALA A 104 0.91 -4.07 -5.80
N MET A 105 -0.13 -4.03 -6.64
CA MET A 105 -1.03 -2.89 -6.68
C MET A 105 -1.83 -2.75 -5.38
N LEU A 106 -2.27 -3.86 -4.78
CA LEU A 106 -2.93 -3.85 -3.47
C LEU A 106 -2.02 -3.32 -2.36
N MET A 107 -0.71 -3.65 -2.40
CA MET A 107 0.25 -3.10 -1.44
C MET A 107 0.42 -1.57 -1.60
N ILE A 108 0.41 -1.05 -2.83
CA ILE A 108 0.44 0.39 -3.10
C ILE A 108 -0.86 1.05 -2.61
N GLU A 109 -2.01 0.44 -2.89
CA GLU A 109 -3.32 0.91 -2.45
C GLU A 109 -3.42 1.00 -0.92
N ASP A 110 -3.00 -0.05 -0.21
CA ASP A 110 -3.01 -0.11 1.26
C ASP A 110 -2.16 1.00 1.88
N TYR A 111 -0.96 1.26 1.32
CA TYR A 111 -0.12 2.38 1.72
C TYR A 111 -0.84 3.73 1.51
N LEU A 112 -1.43 3.95 0.34
CA LEU A 112 -2.11 5.22 0.03
C LEU A 112 -3.30 5.46 0.95
N VAL A 113 -4.11 4.43 1.22
CA VAL A 113 -5.25 4.51 2.14
C VAL A 113 -4.75 4.82 3.56
N THR A 114 -3.71 4.13 4.02
CA THR A 114 -3.13 4.37 5.35
C THR A 114 -2.61 5.79 5.50
N GLU A 115 -1.88 6.31 4.51
CA GLU A 115 -1.37 7.68 4.51
C GLU A 115 -2.49 8.72 4.46
N LEU A 116 -3.57 8.46 3.73
CA LEU A 116 -4.73 9.36 3.68
C LEU A 116 -5.45 9.44 5.03
N LEU A 117 -5.55 8.32 5.75
CA LEU A 117 -6.19 8.27 7.06
C LEU A 117 -5.31 8.89 8.17
N SER A 118 -3.98 8.81 8.04
CA SER A 118 -3.05 9.26 9.07
C SER A 118 -2.65 10.74 8.93
N ARG A 119 -2.73 11.31 7.73
CA ARG A 119 -2.28 12.69 7.47
C ARG A 119 -3.32 13.73 7.85
N SER A 120 -2.89 14.74 8.60
CA SER A 120 -3.71 15.92 8.93
C SER A 120 -3.67 17.03 7.87
N LYS A 121 -2.66 17.05 6.97
CA LYS A 121 -2.50 18.03 5.88
C LYS A 121 -1.81 17.42 4.65
N GLY A 122 -2.03 17.99 3.46
CA GLY A 122 -1.29 17.62 2.24
C GLY A 122 -1.70 16.28 1.60
N ALA A 123 -2.97 15.89 1.79
CA ALA A 123 -3.50 14.62 1.32
C ALA A 123 -3.93 14.64 -0.16
N ASP A 124 -4.11 15.81 -0.78
CA ASP A 124 -4.78 15.92 -2.08
C ASP A 124 -4.02 15.23 -3.22
N GLY A 125 -2.68 15.30 -3.25
CA GLY A 125 -1.89 14.55 -4.22
C GLY A 125 -2.02 13.03 -4.07
N LEU A 126 -2.16 12.53 -2.84
CA LEU A 126 -2.36 11.10 -2.58
C LEU A 126 -3.75 10.63 -3.01
N LYS A 127 -4.78 11.49 -2.87
CA LYS A 127 -6.13 11.20 -3.36
C LYS A 127 -6.13 10.98 -4.87
N VAL A 128 -5.44 11.83 -5.63
CA VAL A 128 -5.31 11.69 -7.09
C VAL A 128 -4.65 10.37 -7.45
N VAL A 129 -3.53 10.04 -6.81
CA VAL A 129 -2.83 8.77 -7.08
C VAL A 129 -3.70 7.56 -6.72
N LEU A 130 -4.42 7.61 -5.60
CA LEU A 130 -5.35 6.53 -5.22
C LEU A 130 -6.47 6.37 -6.25
N GLN A 131 -7.09 7.47 -6.70
CA GLN A 131 -8.11 7.44 -7.75
C GLN A 131 -7.60 6.79 -9.04
N GLU A 132 -6.37 7.10 -9.46
CA GLU A 132 -5.74 6.46 -10.63
C GLU A 132 -5.55 4.95 -10.44
N VAL A 133 -5.09 4.52 -9.25
CA VAL A 133 -4.91 3.10 -8.91
C VAL A 133 -6.24 2.35 -8.97
N LEU A 134 -7.30 2.95 -8.42
CA LEU A 134 -8.65 2.38 -8.37
C LEU A 134 -9.32 2.34 -9.74
N ALA A 135 -9.26 3.43 -10.52
CA ALA A 135 -9.81 3.46 -11.87
C ALA A 135 -9.15 2.40 -12.76
N GLY A 136 -7.83 2.22 -12.63
CA GLY A 136 -7.12 1.15 -13.32
C GLY A 136 -7.56 -0.26 -12.90
N ARG A 137 -8.07 -0.45 -11.67
CA ARG A 137 -8.62 -1.72 -11.20
C ARG A 137 -10.04 -1.96 -11.74
N GLU A 138 -10.93 -0.97 -11.66
CA GLU A 138 -12.31 -1.06 -12.16
C GLU A 138 -12.36 -1.39 -13.66
N HIS A 139 -11.48 -0.77 -14.47
CA HIS A 139 -11.34 -1.08 -15.89
C HIS A 139 -11.03 -2.57 -16.11
N ARG A 140 -10.09 -3.13 -15.33
CA ARG A 140 -9.68 -4.54 -15.42
C ARG A 140 -10.77 -5.50 -14.96
N GLU A 141 -11.50 -5.17 -13.90
CA GLU A 141 -12.61 -5.99 -13.40
C GLU A 141 -13.77 -6.03 -14.42
N SER A 142 -14.06 -4.90 -15.08
CA SER A 142 -15.09 -4.80 -16.13
C SER A 142 -14.76 -5.63 -17.38
N GLU A 143 -13.47 -5.71 -17.76
CA GLU A 143 -13.00 -6.52 -18.89
C GLU A 143 -12.95 -8.03 -18.59
N GLN A 144 -12.84 -8.42 -17.31
CA GLN A 144 -12.62 -9.81 -16.89
C GLN A 144 -13.88 -10.58 -16.50
N GLY A 145 -15.04 -9.93 -16.31
CA GLY A 145 -16.35 -10.58 -16.20
C GLY A 145 -16.50 -11.70 -15.15
N GLY A 146 -15.64 -11.76 -14.12
CA GLY A 146 -15.60 -12.82 -13.11
C GLY A 146 -16.20 -12.40 -11.75
N PRO A 147 -16.65 -13.35 -10.91
CA PRO A 147 -17.26 -13.02 -9.62
C PRO A 147 -16.28 -12.26 -8.72
N ALA A 148 -16.75 -11.17 -8.12
CA ALA A 148 -15.97 -10.36 -7.19
C ALA A 148 -15.50 -11.21 -6.00
N SER A 149 -14.19 -11.15 -5.71
CA SER A 149 -13.62 -11.77 -4.51
C SER A 149 -14.26 -11.17 -3.24
N PRO A 150 -14.56 -11.95 -2.18
CA PRO A 150 -15.14 -11.42 -0.94
C PRO A 150 -14.37 -10.26 -0.31
N ALA A 151 -13.03 -10.25 -0.46
CA ALA A 151 -12.17 -9.15 -0.01
C ALA A 151 -12.32 -7.87 -0.85
N ALA A 152 -12.77 -7.98 -2.11
CA ALA A 152 -13.09 -6.84 -2.96
C ALA A 152 -14.38 -6.13 -2.51
N VAL A 153 -15.32 -6.87 -1.91
CA VAL A 153 -16.59 -6.33 -1.41
C VAL A 153 -16.38 -5.45 -0.18
N ASP A 154 -15.56 -5.91 0.78
CA ASP A 154 -15.17 -5.15 1.98
C ASP A 154 -14.35 -3.89 1.62
N MET A 155 -13.40 -4.03 0.70
CA MET A 155 -12.65 -2.88 0.19
C MET A 155 -13.56 -1.92 -0.61
N GLY A 156 -14.53 -2.42 -1.36
CA GLY A 156 -15.50 -1.59 -2.10
C GLY A 156 -16.33 -0.70 -1.17
N GLU A 157 -16.73 -1.22 -0.02
CA GLU A 157 -17.42 -0.43 1.02
C GLU A 157 -16.47 0.62 1.64
N LYS A 158 -15.22 0.25 1.94
CA LYS A 158 -14.19 1.18 2.40
C LYS A 158 -13.92 2.31 1.39
N LEU A 159 -13.91 2.00 0.10
CA LEU A 159 -13.73 2.96 -1.00
C LEU A 159 -14.96 3.85 -1.19
N ARG A 160 -16.17 3.30 -1.04
CA ARG A 160 -17.42 4.09 -1.05
C ARG A 160 -17.43 5.10 0.09
N LEU A 161 -17.07 4.66 1.30
CA LEU A 161 -16.97 5.53 2.47
C LEU A 161 -15.92 6.62 2.29
N LEU A 162 -14.74 6.29 1.75
CA LEU A 162 -13.73 7.31 1.40
C LEU A 162 -14.29 8.32 0.40
N ARG A 163 -14.95 7.87 -0.67
CA ARG A 163 -15.55 8.75 -1.68
C ARG A 163 -16.65 9.65 -1.09
N GLU A 164 -17.49 9.14 -0.20
CA GLU A 164 -18.53 9.92 0.49
C GLU A 164 -17.94 10.95 1.46
N LEU A 165 -16.91 10.58 2.23
CA LEU A 165 -16.14 11.49 3.08
C LEU A 165 -15.50 12.63 2.28
N PHE A 166 -14.98 12.33 1.08
CA PHE A 166 -14.34 13.34 0.23
C PHE A 166 -15.32 14.16 -0.62
N ALA A 167 -16.52 13.66 -0.92
CA ALA A 167 -17.56 14.42 -1.59
C ALA A 167 -18.25 15.45 -0.66
N GLY A 168 -18.23 15.22 0.65
CA GLY A 168 -18.83 16.11 1.66
C GLY A 168 -17.93 17.25 2.17
N SER A 169 -16.68 17.36 1.71
CA SER A 169 -15.70 18.37 2.19
C SER A 169 -15.64 19.64 1.33
N GLY A 170 -16.68 19.93 0.54
CA GLY A 170 -16.84 21.18 -0.20
C GLY A 170 -17.82 22.11 0.51
N GLY A 171 -17.34 22.89 1.47
CA GLY A 171 -18.05 23.97 2.17
C GLY A 171 -17.07 25.01 2.69
#